data_AF-A0A4Q6B8H2-F1
#
_entry.id   AF-A0A4Q6B8H2-F1
#
_cell.length_a   1.000
_cell.length_b   1.000
_cell.length_c   1.000
_cell.angle_alpha   90.00
_cell.angle_beta   90.00
_cell.angle_gamma   90.00
#
_symmetry.space_group_name_H-M   'P 1'
#
loop_
_entity.id
_entity.type
_entity.pdbx_description
1 polymer ?
#
loop_
_entity_poly.entity_id
_entity_poly.type
_entity_poly.pdbx_seq_one_letter_code
_entity_poly.pdbx_strand_id
1 'polypeptide(L)' 'MINSAVQPPLTDLQAEMLKLFATNVPEKDLIEIRNLIARYLLEKARDEADVIWDEKDYSDEKIKALLDKK' A
#
# COMPACT_ATOMS: atom_id res chain seq x y z
N MET A 1 -34.26 -8.97 -6.19
CA MET A 1 -33.18 -9.91 -6.55
C MET A 1 -31.88 -9.14 -6.52
N ILE A 2 -31.01 -9.41 -5.55
CA ILE A 2 -29.72 -8.73 -5.45
C ILE A 2 -28.73 -9.57 -6.25
N ASN A 3 -28.21 -8.99 -7.34
CA ASN A 3 -27.23 -9.64 -8.19
C ASN A 3 -25.91 -9.66 -7.42
N SER A 4 -25.60 -10.77 -6.75
CA SER A 4 -24.28 -11.01 -6.17
C SER A 4 -23.29 -11.21 -7.31
N ALA A 5 -22.79 -10.11 -7.86
CA ALA A 5 -21.61 -10.16 -8.70
C ALA A 5 -20.49 -10.77 -7.83
N VAL A 6 -20.21 -12.05 -8.05
CA VAL A 6 -19.11 -12.76 -7.40
C VAL A 6 -17.84 -12.06 -7.86
N GLN A 7 -17.37 -11.12 -7.05
CA GLN A 7 -16.02 -10.60 -7.18
C GLN A 7 -15.11 -11.82 -7.11
N PRO A 8 -14.34 -12.15 -8.17
CA PRO A 8 -13.41 -13.25 -8.09
C PRO A 8 -12.51 -13.02 -6.88
N PRO A 9 -12.18 -14.06 -6.11
CA PRO A 9 -11.49 -13.92 -4.83
C PRO A 9 -10.11 -13.27 -4.97
N LEU A 10 -9.58 -13.20 -6.19
CA LEU A 10 -8.32 -12.58 -6.57
C LEU A 10 -8.52 -11.78 -7.84
N THR A 11 -7.83 -10.64 -7.93
CA THR A 11 -7.57 -9.94 -9.18
C THR A 11 -6.70 -10.80 -10.11
N ASP A 12 -6.74 -10.50 -11.41
CA ASP A 12 -5.90 -11.21 -12.40
C ASP A 12 -4.41 -11.16 -12.03
N LEU A 13 -3.92 -10.00 -11.55
CA LEU A 13 -2.54 -9.84 -11.09
C LEU A 13 -2.23 -10.74 -9.89
N GLN A 14 -3.14 -10.79 -8.89
CA GLN A 14 -2.97 -11.66 -7.74
C GLN A 14 -2.95 -13.14 -8.15
N ALA A 15 -3.82 -13.54 -9.08
CA ALA A 15 -3.84 -14.91 -9.60
C ALA A 15 -2.57 -15.25 -10.39
N GLU A 16 -2.01 -14.31 -11.14
CA GLU A 16 -0.76 -14.50 -11.86
C GLU A 16 0.45 -14.57 -10.91
N MET A 17 0.48 -13.77 -9.85
CA MET A 17 1.50 -13.88 -8.80
C MET A 17 1.49 -15.26 -8.13
N LEU A 18 0.31 -15.86 -7.90
CA LEU A 18 0.24 -17.21 -7.34
C LEU A 18 0.88 -18.27 -8.25
N LYS A 19 0.90 -18.07 -9.57
CA LYS A 19 1.57 -18.99 -10.51
C LYS A 19 3.09 -19.00 -10.32
N LEU A 20 3.69 -17.94 -9.77
CA LEU A 20 5.12 -17.91 -9.44
C LEU A 20 5.47 -18.93 -8.35
N PHE A 21 4.54 -19.23 -7.43
CA PHE A 21 4.77 -20.27 -6.43
C PHE A 21 4.82 -21.67 -7.05
N ALA A 22 4.19 -21.88 -8.20
CA ALA A 22 4.20 -23.17 -8.91
C ALA A 22 5.50 -23.43 -9.68
N THR A 23 6.36 -22.42 -9.90
CA THR A 23 7.60 -22.54 -10.68
C THR A 23 8.84 -22.80 -9.82
N ASN A 24 8.67 -23.20 -8.56
CA ASN A 24 9.76 -23.54 -7.64
C ASN A 24 10.76 -22.38 -7.42
N VAL A 25 10.24 -21.14 -7.41
CA VAL A 25 11.03 -19.94 -7.13
C VAL A 25 11.62 -20.05 -5.72
N PRO A 26 12.92 -19.76 -5.53
CA PRO A 26 13.52 -19.75 -4.21
C PRO A 26 12.79 -18.81 -3.25
N GLU A 27 12.56 -19.26 -2.01
CA GLU A 27 11.88 -18.47 -0.97
C GLU A 27 12.49 -17.07 -0.78
N LYS A 28 13.83 -16.95 -0.90
CA LYS A 28 14.53 -15.67 -0.84
C LYS A 28 14.04 -14.66 -1.89
N ASP A 29 13.76 -15.13 -3.11
CA ASP A 29 13.36 -14.27 -4.22
C ASP A 29 11.88 -13.88 -4.06
N LEU A 30 11.05 -14.77 -3.51
CA LEU A 30 9.66 -14.47 -3.12
C LEU A 30 9.60 -13.38 -2.03
N ILE A 31 10.50 -13.46 -1.04
CA ILE A 31 10.64 -12.43 0.00
C ILE A 31 11.07 -11.10 -0.60
N GLU A 32 12.00 -11.11 -1.56
CA GLU A 32 12.43 -9.89 -2.25
C GLU A 32 11.30 -9.23 -3.04
N ILE A 33 10.48 -10.02 -3.74
CA ILE A 33 9.28 -9.54 -4.45
C ILE A 33 8.28 -8.92 -3.46
N ARG A 34 8.02 -9.58 -2.33
CA ARG A 34 7.15 -9.03 -1.27
C ARG A 34 7.68 -7.68 -0.78
N ASN A 35 8.99 -7.57 -0.54
CA ASN A 35 9.61 -6.34 -0.07
C ASN A 35 9.57 -5.23 -1.13
N LEU A 36 9.67 -5.57 -2.42
CA LEU A 36 9.49 -4.62 -3.52
C LEU A 36 8.07 -4.01 -3.50
N ILE A 37 7.04 -4.84 -3.35
CA ILE A 37 5.65 -4.38 -3.25
C ILE A 37 5.46 -3.50 -2.02
N ALA A 38 5.99 -3.92 -0.87
CA ALA A 38 5.89 -3.15 0.37
C ALA A 38 6.53 -1.77 0.25
N ARG A 39 7.72 -1.67 -0.37
CA ARG A 39 8.40 -0.38 -0.61
C ARG A 39 7.58 0.53 -1.52
N TYR A 40 7.08 0.00 -2.63
CA TYR A 40 6.25 0.77 -3.56
C TYR A 40 4.99 1.34 -2.88
N LEU A 41 4.30 0.51 -2.09
CA LEU A 41 3.11 0.96 -1.35
C LEU A 41 3.46 2.00 -0.27
N LEU A 42 4.59 1.84 0.42
CA LEU A 42 5.05 2.80 1.41
C LEU A 42 5.42 4.16 0.79
N GLU A 43 6.14 4.15 -0.33
CA GLU A 43 6.50 5.36 -1.07
C GLU A 43 5.23 6.10 -1.52
N LYS A 44 4.28 5.38 -2.12
CA LYS A 44 3.00 5.97 -2.52
C LYS A 44 2.22 6.55 -1.33
N ALA A 45 2.17 5.83 -0.21
CA ALA A 45 1.49 6.33 0.99
C ALA A 45 2.16 7.57 1.58
N ARG A 46 3.49 7.66 1.53
CA ARG A 46 4.24 8.86 1.94
C ARG A 46 3.92 10.02 1.01
N ASP A 47 3.98 9.81 -0.30
CA ASP A 47 3.74 10.87 -1.28
C ASP A 47 2.30 11.41 -1.16
N GLU A 48 1.31 10.54 -0.91
CA GLU A 48 -0.06 10.96 -0.60
C GLU A 48 -0.17 11.74 0.72
N ALA A 49 0.60 11.36 1.75
CA ALA A 49 0.64 12.08 3.02
C ALA A 49 1.26 13.48 2.86
N ASP A 50 2.32 13.61 2.05
CA ASP A 50 2.97 14.89 1.76
C ASP A 50 1.99 15.84 1.03
N VAL A 51 1.21 15.35 0.07
CA VAL A 51 0.16 16.15 -0.59
C VAL A 51 -0.86 16.67 0.41
N ILE A 52 -1.35 15.81 1.30
CA ILE A 52 -2.33 16.22 2.33
C ILE A 52 -1.71 17.22 3.31
N TRP A 53 -0.42 17.07 3.62
CA TRP A 53 0.32 17.97 4.50
C TRP A 53 0.37 19.38 3.91
N ASP A 54 0.71 19.48 2.63
CA ASP A 54 0.74 20.74 1.89
C ASP A 54 -0.65 21.37 1.74
N GLU A 55 -1.66 20.57 1.36
CA GLU A 55 -3.05 21.05 1.20
C GLU A 55 -3.63 21.64 2.49
N LYS A 56 -3.23 21.08 3.64
CA LYS A 56 -3.69 21.54 4.95
C LYS A 56 -2.81 22.64 5.54
N ASP A 57 -1.81 23.09 4.80
CA ASP A 57 -0.82 24.08 5.24
C ASP A 57 -0.28 23.68 6.62
N TYR A 58 0.06 22.40 6.77
CA TYR A 58 0.67 21.89 7.99
C TYR A 58 2.13 22.36 8.04
N SER A 59 2.52 22.82 9.22
CA SER A 59 3.90 23.16 9.53
C SER A 59 4.26 22.55 10.87
N ASP A 60 5.55 22.37 11.12
CA ASP A 60 6.05 21.85 12.40
C ASP A 60 5.53 22.71 13.56
N GLU A 61 5.46 24.03 13.39
CA GLU A 61 4.90 24.96 14.37
C GLU A 61 3.40 24.76 14.57
N LYS A 62 2.64 24.55 13.50
CA LYS A 62 1.18 24.34 13.55
C LYS A 62 0.85 23.02 14.22
N ILE A 63 1.60 21.95 13.92
CA ILE A 63 1.46 20.64 14.56
C ILE A 63 1.83 20.74 16.04
N LYS A 64 2.93 21.40 16.38
CA LYS A 64 3.34 21.64 17.76
C LYS A 64 2.26 22.41 18.54
N ALA A 65 1.71 23.47 17.96
CA ALA A 65 0.63 24.24 18.58
C ALA A 65 -0.67 23.43 18.78
N LEU A 66 -0.95 22.44 17.92
CA LEU A 66 -2.08 21.52 18.08
C LEU A 66 -1.86 20.48 19.18
N LEU A 67 -0.63 19.97 19.31
CA LEU A 67 -0.25 19.00 20.34
C LEU A 67 -0.20 19.64 21.74
N ASP A 68 0.29 20.88 21.84
CA ASP A 68 0.40 21.61 23.09
C ASP A 68 -0.94 22.16 23.62
N LYS A 69 -1.98 22.21 22.77
CA LYS A 69 -3.33 22.69 23.12
C LYS A 69 -4.23 21.62 23.77
N LYS A 70 -3.70 20.45 24.10
CA LYS A 70 -4.46 19.32 24.64
C LYS A 70 -4.23 19.09 26.13
#